data_AF-A0A1I1XBB2-F1
#
_entry.id   AF-A0A1I1XBB2-F1
#
_cell.length_a   1.000
_cell.length_b   1.000
_cell.length_c   1.000
_cell.angle_alpha   90.00
_cell.angle_beta   90.00
_cell.angle_gamma   90.00
#
_symmetry.space_group_name_H-M   'P 1'
#
loop_
_entity.id
_entity.type
_entity.pdbx_description
1 polymer ?
#
loop_
_entity_poly.entity_id
_entity_poly.type
_entity_poly.pdbx_seq_one_letter_code
_entity_poly.pdbx_strand_id
1 'polypeptide(L)'
;MAESKHPFHGVAALAKKRGAPDLQIKVEHDGDYVRLYHTDPALFFKHRDDPSDPFDREFFGKHKRILLSAEDCAGDHEYTLALIESLLEKFADYKFQRS
;
A
#
# COMPACT_ATOMS: atom_id res chain seq x y z
N MET A 1 -23.64 0.49 10.46
CA MET A 1 -22.90 -0.79 10.64
C MET A 1 -21.46 -0.46 10.36
N ALA A 2 -20.54 -0.75 11.30
CA ALA A 2 -19.18 -0.26 11.26
C ALA A 2 -18.50 -0.65 9.94
N GLU A 3 -18.23 0.36 9.09
CA GLU A 3 -17.33 0.24 7.97
C GLU A 3 -16.02 -0.33 8.53
N SER A 4 -15.71 -1.58 8.22
CA SER A 4 -14.42 -2.18 8.57
C SER A 4 -13.35 -1.41 7.80
N LYS A 5 -12.94 -0.26 8.34
CA LYS A 5 -11.98 0.64 7.71
C LYS A 5 -10.71 -0.15 7.48
N HIS A 6 -10.42 -0.43 6.22
CA HIS A 6 -9.22 -1.13 5.81
C HIS A 6 -7.99 -0.53 6.54
N PRO A 7 -7.05 -1.34 7.06
CA PRO A 7 -5.94 -0.86 7.89
C PRO A 7 -5.12 0.23 7.18
N PHE A 8 -5.05 0.18 5.84
CA PHE A 8 -4.38 1.18 5.02
C PHE A 8 -4.92 2.60 5.15
N HIS A 9 -6.19 2.80 5.51
CA HIS A 9 -6.70 4.16 5.79
C HIS A 9 -5.98 4.78 6.99
N GLY A 10 -5.78 4.00 8.05
CA GLY A 10 -5.04 4.44 9.24
C GLY A 10 -3.58 4.70 8.93
N VAL A 11 -2.95 3.80 8.18
CA VAL A 11 -1.55 3.94 7.74
C VAL A 11 -1.35 5.17 6.85
N ALA A 12 -2.20 5.40 5.86
CA ALA A 12 -2.12 6.59 4.99
C ALA A 12 -2.29 7.90 5.76
N ALA A 13 -3.24 7.94 6.71
CA ALA A 13 -3.44 9.10 7.56
C ALA A 13 -2.21 9.36 8.46
N LEU A 14 -1.59 8.30 8.97
CA LEU A 14 -0.38 8.40 9.78
C LEU A 14 0.83 8.86 8.94
N ALA A 15 1.00 8.31 7.74
CA ALA A 15 2.06 8.71 6.80
C ALA A 15 1.99 10.20 6.46
N LYS A 16 0.78 10.70 6.15
CA LYS A 16 0.55 12.13 5.93
C LYS A 16 0.89 12.98 7.16
N LYS A 17 0.56 12.51 8.36
CA LYS A 17 0.92 13.21 9.61
C LYS A 17 2.42 13.21 9.89
N ARG A 18 3.14 12.14 9.54
CA ARG A 18 4.59 12.00 9.71
C ARG A 18 5.41 12.72 8.64
N GLY A 19 4.78 13.23 7.58
CA GLY A 19 5.46 13.93 6.50
C GLY A 19 6.05 13.01 5.44
N ALA A 20 5.40 11.86 5.19
CA ALA A 20 5.65 11.00 4.04
C ALA A 20 4.58 11.27 2.95
N PRO A 21 4.65 12.40 2.21
CA PRO A 21 3.61 12.80 1.25
C PRO A 21 3.52 11.85 0.04
N ASP A 22 4.58 11.13 -0.25
CA ASP A 22 4.69 10.28 -1.43
C ASP A 22 3.95 8.94 -1.27
N LEU A 23 3.63 8.52 -0.03
CA LEU A 23 2.78 7.37 0.22
C LEU A 23 1.30 7.76 0.07
N GLN A 24 0.70 7.29 -1.01
CA GLN A 24 -0.67 7.60 -1.39
C GLN A 24 -1.58 6.38 -1.19
N ILE A 25 -2.87 6.64 -1.00
CA ILE A 25 -3.90 5.61 -0.91
C ILE A 25 -4.82 5.72 -2.12
N LYS A 26 -5.13 4.58 -2.72
CA LYS A 26 -6.10 4.42 -3.81
C LYS A 26 -7.25 3.59 -3.26
N VAL A 27 -8.46 4.12 -3.36
CA VAL A 27 -9.69 3.46 -2.91
C VAL A 27 -10.63 3.41 -4.10
N GLU A 28 -11.09 2.23 -4.46
CA GLU A 28 -12.01 2.00 -5.58
C GLU A 28 -13.13 1.05 -5.13
N HIS A 29 -14.11 0.84 -6.00
CA HIS A 29 -15.24 -0.07 -5.76
C HIS A 29 -15.93 0.18 -4.40
N ASP A 30 -16.32 1.43 -4.13
CA ASP A 30 -17.03 1.84 -2.91
C ASP A 30 -16.30 1.52 -1.58
N GLY A 31 -14.98 1.25 -1.63
CA GLY A 31 -14.18 0.92 -0.45
C GLY A 31 -13.82 -0.55 -0.31
N ASP A 32 -14.32 -1.42 -1.19
CA ASP A 32 -13.90 -2.83 -1.26
C ASP A 32 -12.47 -3.00 -1.77
N TYR A 33 -11.92 -1.97 -2.43
CA TYR A 33 -10.62 -2.04 -3.04
C TYR A 33 -9.70 -0.94 -2.51
N VAL A 34 -8.75 -1.31 -1.65
CA VAL A 34 -7.83 -0.36 -1.02
C VAL A 34 -6.38 -0.73 -1.27
N ARG A 35 -5.59 0.20 -1.82
CA ARG A 35 -4.14 0.02 -2.07
C ARG A 35 -3.36 1.20 -1.54
N LEU A 36 -2.22 0.95 -0.91
CA LEU A 36 -1.21 1.97 -0.69
C LEU A 36 -0.22 1.91 -1.84
N TYR A 37 0.28 3.05 -2.28
CA TYR A 37 1.26 3.09 -3.35
C TYR A 37 2.19 4.28 -3.21
N HIS A 38 3.34 4.13 -3.85
CA HIS A 38 4.41 5.10 -3.91
C HIS A 38 4.84 5.23 -5.36
N THR A 39 5.12 6.45 -5.81
CA THR A 39 5.43 6.70 -7.22
C THR A 39 6.92 6.61 -7.53
N ASP A 40 7.79 6.88 -6.57
CA ASP A 40 9.24 6.83 -6.73
C ASP A 40 9.96 6.47 -5.42
N PRO A 41 10.24 5.18 -5.13
CA PRO A 41 10.14 4.03 -6.02
C PRO A 41 8.70 3.60 -6.34
N ALA A 42 8.48 3.09 -7.56
CA ALA A 42 7.18 2.63 -8.03
C ALA A 42 6.78 1.31 -7.36
N LEU A 43 6.12 1.42 -6.20
CA LEU A 43 5.69 0.29 -5.37
C LEU A 43 4.21 0.43 -5.03
N PHE A 44 3.52 -0.70 -4.89
CA PHE A 44 2.20 -0.72 -4.30
C PHE A 44 2.05 -1.87 -3.33
N PHE A 45 1.33 -1.61 -2.25
CA PHE A 45 1.07 -2.53 -1.17
C PHE A 45 -0.38 -2.96 -1.21
N LYS A 46 -0.57 -4.26 -1.08
CA LYS A 46 -1.86 -4.92 -1.11
C LYS A 46 -2.00 -5.81 0.13
N HIS A 47 -3.14 -5.78 0.80
CA HIS A 47 -3.41 -6.70 1.89
C HIS A 47 -3.60 -8.12 1.34
N ARG A 48 -3.16 -9.15 2.06
CA ARG A 48 -3.25 -10.53 1.57
C ARG A 48 -4.68 -10.97 1.27
N ASP A 49 -5.62 -10.55 2.12
CA ASP A 49 -7.05 -10.84 2.00
C ASP A 49 -7.79 -9.95 0.99
N ASP A 50 -7.14 -8.92 0.44
CA ASP A 50 -7.76 -8.07 -0.59
C ASP A 50 -8.04 -8.87 -1.87
N PRO A 51 -9.19 -8.66 -2.52
CA PRO A 51 -9.48 -9.26 -3.83
C PRO A 51 -8.44 -8.82 -4.86
N SER A 52 -8.04 -9.74 -5.74
CA SER A 52 -7.22 -9.39 -6.90
C SER A 52 -8.14 -8.96 -8.02
N ASP A 53 -7.93 -7.75 -8.54
CA ASP A 53 -8.77 -7.17 -9.57
C ASP A 53 -7.91 -6.78 -10.78
N PRO A 54 -8.43 -6.83 -12.02
CA PRO A 54 -7.76 -6.27 -13.20
C PRO A 54 -7.23 -4.85 -12.98
N PHE A 55 -7.88 -4.06 -12.12
CA PHE A 55 -7.44 -2.75 -11.68
C PHE A 55 -5.97 -2.72 -11.21
N ASP A 56 -5.49 -3.75 -10.48
CA ASP A 56 -4.09 -3.82 -10.02
C ASP A 56 -3.13 -3.74 -11.23
N ARG A 57 -3.48 -4.37 -12.36
CA ARG A 57 -2.66 -4.35 -13.57
C ARG A 57 -2.80 -3.06 -14.35
N GLU A 58 -4.00 -2.48 -14.41
CA GLU A 58 -4.26 -1.26 -15.16
C GLU A 58 -3.59 -0.04 -14.53
N PHE A 59 -3.69 0.11 -13.21
CA PHE A 59 -3.12 1.26 -12.49
C PHE A 59 -1.68 0.99 -12.00
N PHE A 60 -1.42 -0.21 -11.49
CA PHE A 60 -0.13 -0.56 -10.90
C PHE A 60 0.74 -1.45 -11.80
N GLY A 61 0.44 -1.57 -13.09
CA GLY A 61 1.19 -2.42 -14.02
C GLY A 61 2.69 -2.09 -14.16
N LYS A 62 3.11 -0.88 -13.77
CA LYS A 62 4.53 -0.46 -13.69
C LYS A 62 5.10 -0.45 -12.27
N HIS A 63 4.28 -0.71 -11.26
CA HIS A 63 4.67 -0.72 -9.86
C HIS A 63 4.94 -2.16 -9.43
N LYS A 64 5.90 -2.34 -8.52
CA LYS A 64 6.12 -3.64 -7.89
C LYS A 64 5.09 -3.88 -6.80
N ARG A 65 4.40 -5.02 -6.91
CA ARG A 65 3.45 -5.49 -5.90
C ARG A 65 4.17 -6.02 -4.68
N ILE A 66 3.83 -5.48 -3.52
CA ILE A 66 4.21 -6.00 -2.21
C ILE A 66 2.94 -6.47 -1.50
N LEU A 67 2.91 -7.73 -1.11
CA LEU A 67 1.80 -8.31 -0.35
C LEU A 67 2.12 -8.21 1.14
N LEU A 68 1.25 -7.54 1.89
CA LEU A 68 1.30 -7.48 3.34
C LEU A 68 0.36 -8.52 3.91
N SER A 69 0.85 -9.36 4.81
CA SER A 69 0.03 -10.37 5.48
C SER A 69 -0.89 -9.72 6.51
N ALA A 70 -1.91 -10.47 6.94
CA ALA A 70 -2.78 -10.03 8.03
C ALA A 70 -1.96 -9.69 9.28
N GLU A 71 -0.90 -10.45 9.59
CA GLU A 71 -0.01 -10.18 10.73
C GLU A 71 0.75 -8.85 10.59
N ASP A 72 1.23 -8.52 9.39
CA ASP A 72 1.91 -7.23 9.10
C ASP A 72 0.97 -6.03 9.31
N CYS A 73 -0.35 -6.27 9.21
CA CYS A 73 -1.42 -5.28 9.36
C CYS A 73 -2.21 -5.43 10.66
N ALA A 74 -1.92 -6.45 11.48
CA ALA A 74 -2.63 -6.75 12.72
C ALA A 74 -2.08 -5.95 13.92
N GLY A 75 -0.83 -5.47 13.80
CA GLY A 75 -0.25 -4.54 14.77
C GLY A 75 -0.80 -3.12 14.65
N ASP A 76 -0.22 -2.20 15.42
CA ASP A 76 -0.53 -0.77 15.29
C ASP A 76 -0.20 -0.25 13.89
N HIS A 77 -0.97 0.74 13.40
CA HIS A 77 -0.70 1.40 12.12
C HIS A 77 0.73 1.95 12.02
N GLU A 78 1.38 2.24 13.15
CA GLU A 78 2.79 2.63 13.21
C GLU A 78 3.74 1.51 12.79
N TYR A 79 3.45 0.27 13.19
CA TYR A 79 4.24 -0.89 12.80
C TYR A 79 4.14 -1.15 11.30
N THR A 80 2.92 -1.14 10.76
CA THR A 80 2.69 -1.32 9.32
C THR A 80 3.33 -0.18 8.52
N LEU A 81 3.26 1.06 9.01
CA LEU A 81 3.93 2.19 8.36
C LEU A 81 5.45 2.02 8.38
N ALA A 82 6.06 1.68 9.51
CA ALA A 82 7.50 1.48 9.61
C ALA A 82 8.00 0.34 8.70
N LEU A 83 7.20 -0.73 8.57
CA LEU A 83 7.47 -1.80 7.62
C LEU A 83 7.42 -1.29 6.18
N ILE A 84 6.41 -0.50 5.82
CA ILE A 84 6.28 0.12 4.49
C ILE A 84 7.49 1.01 4.22
N GLU A 85 7.87 1.89 5.15
CA GLU A 85 9.04 2.77 5.03
C GLU A 85 10.32 1.94 4.80
N SER A 86 10.53 0.89 5.60
CA SER A 86 11.66 -0.03 5.43
C SER A 86 11.67 -0.71 4.05
N LEU A 87 10.49 -1.04 3.52
CA LEU A 87 10.35 -1.62 2.18
C LEU A 87 10.62 -0.58 1.09
N LEU A 88 10.14 0.65 1.24
CA LEU A 88 10.44 1.76 0.32
C LEU A 88 11.95 2.01 0.27
N GLU A 89 12.64 2.05 1.41
CA GLU A 89 14.09 2.18 1.48
C GLU A 89 14.82 0.99 0.82
N LYS A 90 14.39 -0.24 1.15
CA LYS A 90 14.95 -1.47 0.55
C LYS A 90 14.79 -1.52 -0.97
N PHE A 91 13.73 -0.93 -1.49
CA PHE A 91 13.41 -0.89 -2.91
C PHE A 91 13.64 0.50 -3.51
N ALA A 92 14.42 1.38 -2.87
CA ALA A 92 14.72 2.72 -3.38
C ALA A 92 15.36 2.67 -4.78
N ASP A 93 16.23 1.69 -5.03
CA ASP A 93 16.85 1.43 -6.34
C ASP A 93 15.98 0.59 -7.29
N TYR A 94 14.73 0.28 -6.93
CA TYR A 94 13.86 -0.52 -7.78
C TYR A 94 13.53 0.23 -9.07
N LYS A 95 14.06 -0.27 -10.19
CA LYS A 95 13.67 0.14 -11.53
C LYS A 95 12.78 -0.94 -12.12
N PHE A 96 11.58 -0.57 -12.55
CA PHE A 96 10.69 -1.47 -13.28
C PHE A 96 11.40 -1.95 -14.55
N GLN A 97 11.78 -3.23 -14.58
CA GLN A 97 12.29 -3.89 -15.77
C GLN A 97 11.14 -4.64 -16.43
N ARG A 98 10.82 -4.23 -17.66
CA ARG A 98 9.83 -4.88 -18.50
C ARG A 98 10.53 -6.11 -19.12
N SER A 99 10.40 -7.28 -18.48
CA SER A 99 10.78 -8.57 -19.09
C SER A 99 9.84 -8.94 -20.23
#